data_AF-A0A2T5VFB1-F1
#
_entry.id   AF-A0A2T5VFB1-F1
#
_cell.length_a   1.000
_cell.length_b   1.000
_cell.length_c   1.000
_cell.angle_alpha   90.00
_cell.angle_beta   90.00
_cell.angle_gamma   90.00
#
_symmetry.space_group_name_H-M   'P 1'
#
loop_
_entity.id
_entity.type
_entity.pdbx_description
1 polymer ?
#
loop_
_entity_poly.entity_id
_entity_poly.type
_entity_poly.pdbx_seq_one_letter_code
_entity_poly.pdbx_strand_id
1 'polypeptide(L)'
;MGGKRTITGAFIFVGIVVGTAAGSIAPLSALAGEPQRAELSDTRPAAEISSGTVTARVGMVASSSDPAMSAPLLEVLVNGTSAVRIEGVASGWETPQGTIEIQEIDPANDTPEVVFTSFSGGAHCCTQVHVASADKDGKWSDVEIGFFDGEGGSFVDLNGDGEAEFRTYDNAFLYAFDCYACSSAPLALYAVKAGKVVDVSRNPAFEPVHRAWLADMETRLAEATRDFSPGFFTGWIAEKAILGEGFEAWETMMTAYRGYADEGFESCPVAKPDCADNERRKLSYPDTLKVFLKQQGYLQG
;
A
#
# COMPACT_ATOMS: atom_id res chain seq x y z
N MET A 1 60.17 -18.34 -40.23
CA MET A 1 59.34 -17.42 -41.03
C MET A 1 58.15 -17.02 -40.16
N GLY A 2 57.95 -15.80 -39.71
CA GLY A 2 58.75 -14.58 -39.63
C GLY A 2 58.19 -13.81 -38.44
N GLY A 3 59.06 -13.39 -37.53
CA GLY A 3 58.68 -12.53 -36.41
C GLY A 3 58.66 -11.05 -36.79
N LYS A 4 58.14 -10.22 -35.88
CA LYS A 4 58.47 -8.82 -35.55
C LYS A 4 57.28 -8.26 -34.75
N ARG A 5 57.40 -7.39 -33.75
CA ARG A 5 58.49 -6.82 -32.93
C ARG A 5 57.76 -5.95 -31.90
N THR A 6 58.17 -6.01 -30.64
CA THR A 6 57.78 -5.09 -29.56
C THR A 6 58.27 -3.67 -29.85
N ILE A 7 57.46 -2.63 -29.58
CA ILE A 7 57.95 -1.27 -29.29
C ILE A 7 57.12 -0.66 -28.15
N THR A 8 57.84 -0.36 -27.08
CA THR A 8 57.50 0.42 -25.89
C THR A 8 57.38 1.91 -26.24
N GLY A 9 56.47 2.66 -25.61
CA GLY A 9 56.41 4.11 -25.75
C GLY A 9 55.50 4.76 -24.72
N ALA A 10 56.08 5.16 -23.58
CA ALA A 10 55.46 6.05 -22.61
C ALA A 10 55.51 7.49 -23.14
N PHE A 11 54.39 8.20 -23.09
CA PHE A 11 54.34 9.65 -23.28
C PHE A 11 53.73 10.31 -22.04
N ILE A 12 54.60 11.06 -21.35
CA ILE A 12 54.24 12.01 -20.31
C ILE A 12 53.79 13.28 -21.02
N PHE A 13 52.56 13.75 -20.73
CA PHE A 13 52.15 15.11 -21.02
C PHE A 13 51.85 15.83 -19.71
N VAL A 14 52.74 16.75 -19.35
CA VAL A 14 52.50 17.81 -18.38
C VAL A 14 51.83 18.95 -19.14
N GLY A 15 50.63 19.35 -18.71
CA GLY A 15 49.92 20.51 -19.23
C GLY A 15 49.22 21.23 -18.08
N ILE A 16 49.84 22.28 -17.57
CA ILE A 16 49.24 23.27 -16.66
C ILE A 16 48.56 24.33 -17.53
N VAL A 17 47.24 24.54 -17.37
CA VAL A 17 46.60 25.83 -17.68
C VAL A 17 45.44 26.10 -16.70
N VAL A 18 45.71 27.07 -15.81
CA VAL A 18 44.89 28.21 -15.37
C VAL A 18 43.36 28.05 -15.34
N GLY A 19 42.81 28.24 -14.14
CA GLY A 19 41.40 28.11 -13.84
C GLY A 19 40.51 29.24 -14.35
N THR A 20 39.22 28.89 -14.41
CA THR A 20 38.09 29.79 -14.26
C THR A 20 37.14 29.13 -13.26
N ALA A 21 36.95 29.80 -12.12
CA ALA A 21 35.98 29.39 -11.12
C ALA A 21 34.57 29.69 -11.64
N ALA A 22 33.86 28.66 -12.08
CA ALA A 22 32.41 28.69 -12.22
C ALA A 22 31.84 27.89 -11.05
N GLY A 23 31.43 28.61 -9.99
CA GLY A 23 30.68 28.02 -8.89
C GLY A 23 29.35 27.50 -9.42
N SER A 24 29.26 26.18 -9.61
CA SER A 24 27.97 25.50 -9.69
C SER A 24 27.48 25.31 -8.26
N ILE A 25 26.61 26.20 -7.82
CA ILE A 25 25.72 25.94 -6.70
C ILE A 25 24.70 24.95 -7.24
N ALA A 26 24.95 23.65 -7.06
CA ALA A 26 23.88 22.68 -7.18
C ALA A 26 22.86 22.99 -6.07
N PRO A 27 21.55 23.06 -6.35
CA PRO A 27 20.58 23.11 -5.28
C PRO A 27 20.74 21.84 -4.46
N LEU A 28 20.80 22.04 -3.15
CA LEU A 28 20.73 20.99 -2.16
C LEU A 28 19.35 20.33 -2.32
N SER A 29 19.26 19.26 -3.10
CA SER A 29 18.15 18.32 -2.96
C SER A 29 18.28 17.79 -1.53
N ALA A 30 17.44 18.29 -0.63
CA ALA A 30 17.19 17.59 0.61
C ALA A 30 16.69 16.21 0.21
N LEU A 31 17.57 15.22 0.29
CA LEU A 31 17.15 13.83 0.39
C LEU A 31 16.27 13.80 1.62
N ALA A 32 14.95 13.71 1.43
CA ALA A 32 14.07 13.24 2.47
C ALA A 32 14.70 11.92 2.95
N GLY A 33 15.17 11.89 4.20
CA GLY A 33 15.74 10.67 4.77
C GLY A 33 14.68 9.57 4.72
N GLU A 34 15.10 8.31 4.58
CA GLU A 34 14.18 7.20 4.76
C GLU A 34 13.42 7.36 6.08
N PRO A 35 12.10 7.08 6.10
CA PRO A 35 11.31 7.21 7.31
C PRO A 35 11.95 6.41 8.43
N GLN A 36 11.99 7.00 9.64
CA GLN A 36 12.50 6.26 10.78
C GLN A 36 11.53 5.13 11.08
N ARG A 37 12.00 3.89 11.01
CA ARG A 37 11.20 2.68 11.20
C ARG A 37 11.77 1.82 12.32
N ALA A 38 10.89 1.26 13.15
CA ALA A 38 11.25 0.21 14.08
C ALA A 38 10.16 -0.87 14.13
N GLU A 39 10.59 -2.12 14.27
CA GLU A 39 9.73 -3.29 14.24
C GLU A 39 10.04 -4.17 15.46
N LEU A 40 8.98 -4.65 16.10
CA LEU A 40 9.06 -5.57 17.22
C LEU A 40 9.55 -6.95 16.73
N SER A 41 10.29 -7.63 17.58
CA SER A 41 10.74 -9.01 17.34
C SER A 41 10.93 -9.74 18.67
N ASP A 42 11.18 -11.05 18.62
CA ASP A 42 11.48 -11.84 19.82
C ASP A 42 12.65 -11.27 20.65
N THR A 43 13.63 -10.69 19.95
CA THR A 43 14.81 -10.06 20.55
C THR A 43 14.63 -8.59 20.86
N ARG A 44 13.52 -7.97 20.42
CA ARG A 44 13.17 -6.56 20.63
C ARG A 44 11.68 -6.43 20.92
N PRO A 45 11.22 -6.78 22.13
CA PRO A 45 9.81 -6.72 22.52
C PRO A 45 9.30 -5.30 22.76
N ALA A 46 10.18 -4.30 22.69
CA ALA A 46 9.86 -2.89 22.67
C ALA A 46 10.86 -2.13 21.78
N ALA A 47 10.42 -1.02 21.19
CA ALA A 47 11.23 -0.13 20.38
C ALA A 47 10.85 1.34 20.60
N GLU A 48 11.79 2.23 20.34
CA GLU A 48 11.60 3.68 20.40
C GLU A 48 12.31 4.33 19.21
N ILE A 49 11.65 5.27 18.54
CA ILE A 49 12.20 6.14 17.50
C ILE A 49 11.78 7.59 17.75
N SER A 50 12.51 8.56 17.21
CA SER A 50 12.26 9.98 17.49
C SER A 50 12.68 10.90 16.34
N SER A 51 11.78 11.82 15.98
CA SER A 51 12.02 12.88 15.02
C SER A 51 11.60 14.22 15.63
N GLY A 52 12.56 15.13 15.79
CA GLY A 52 12.31 16.43 16.43
C GLY A 52 11.74 16.27 17.84
N THR A 53 10.53 16.78 18.07
CA THR A 53 9.82 16.74 19.36
C THR A 53 8.93 15.51 19.54
N VAL A 54 8.78 14.69 18.48
CA VAL A 54 7.92 13.51 18.46
C VAL A 54 8.76 12.27 18.77
N THR A 55 8.35 11.50 19.77
CA THR A 55 8.91 10.21 20.11
C THR A 55 7.81 9.16 20.05
N ALA A 56 8.02 8.10 19.28
CA ALA A 56 7.12 6.95 19.22
C ALA A 56 7.75 5.77 19.98
N ARG A 57 6.99 5.21 20.92
CA ARG A 57 7.34 3.99 21.64
C ARG A 57 6.34 2.90 21.30
N VAL A 58 6.83 1.70 21.03
CA VAL A 58 5.98 0.54 20.87
C VAL A 58 6.48 -0.59 21.76
N GLY A 59 5.57 -1.34 22.36
CA GLY A 59 5.92 -2.53 23.12
C GLY A 59 4.70 -3.41 23.39
N MET A 60 4.94 -4.67 23.75
CA MET A 60 3.87 -5.62 24.04
C MET A 60 3.28 -5.37 25.43
N VAL A 61 1.94 -5.37 25.52
CA VAL A 61 1.16 -5.30 26.76
C VAL A 61 0.10 -6.40 26.77
N ALA A 62 -0.49 -6.68 27.95
CA ALA A 62 -1.68 -7.53 28.01
C ALA A 62 -2.82 -6.83 27.26
N SER A 63 -3.51 -7.55 26.37
CA SER A 63 -4.59 -6.95 25.59
C SER A 63 -5.77 -6.56 26.49
N SER A 64 -6.40 -5.43 26.17
CA SER A 64 -7.57 -4.95 26.90
C SER A 64 -8.84 -5.75 26.59
N SER A 65 -8.92 -6.41 25.43
CA SER A 65 -10.07 -7.23 25.04
C SER A 65 -9.99 -8.67 25.56
N ASP A 66 -8.77 -9.23 25.63
CA ASP A 66 -8.47 -10.52 26.25
C ASP A 66 -7.12 -10.46 26.97
N PRO A 67 -7.11 -10.33 28.31
CA PRO A 67 -5.86 -10.29 29.09
C PRO A 67 -4.99 -11.56 29.02
N ALA A 68 -5.50 -12.66 28.45
CA ALA A 68 -4.70 -13.85 28.17
C ALA A 68 -3.81 -13.69 26.92
N MET A 69 -4.13 -12.72 26.06
CA MET A 69 -3.36 -12.39 24.86
C MET A 69 -2.48 -11.16 25.08
N SER A 70 -1.46 -11.02 24.23
CA SER A 70 -0.63 -9.81 24.18
C SER A 70 -0.93 -9.02 22.92
N ALA A 71 -0.98 -7.70 23.05
CA ALA A 71 -1.13 -6.76 21.94
C ALA A 71 0.02 -5.74 21.95
N PRO A 72 0.47 -5.27 20.79
CA PRO A 72 1.38 -4.14 20.71
C PRO A 72 0.65 -2.86 21.14
N LEU A 73 1.33 -2.00 21.88
CA LEU A 73 0.82 -0.69 22.28
C LEU A 73 1.79 0.38 21.82
N LEU A 74 1.31 1.27 20.96
CA LEU A 74 1.98 2.53 20.63
C LEU A 74 1.70 3.55 21.74
N GLU A 75 2.73 4.28 22.14
CA GLU A 75 2.65 5.53 22.87
C GLU A 75 3.44 6.61 22.11
N VAL A 76 2.77 7.69 21.74
CA VAL A 76 3.41 8.87 21.14
C VAL A 76 3.60 9.92 22.23
N LEU A 77 4.83 10.42 22.34
CA LEU A 77 5.19 11.54 23.21
C LEU A 77 5.55 12.75 22.38
N VAL A 78 5.06 13.91 22.82
CA VAL A 78 5.37 15.21 22.23
C VAL A 78 6.01 16.07 23.30
N ASN A 79 7.24 16.53 23.07
CA ASN A 79 8.04 17.23 24.08
C ASN A 79 8.16 16.42 25.40
N GLY A 80 8.26 15.10 25.29
CA GLY A 80 8.35 14.17 26.43
C GLY A 80 7.05 13.94 27.20
N THR A 81 5.92 14.49 26.76
CA THR A 81 4.59 14.28 27.36
C THR A 81 3.77 13.32 26.51
N SER A 82 3.14 12.32 27.13
CA SER A 82 2.25 11.37 26.44
C SER A 82 1.10 12.12 25.76
N ALA A 83 1.01 12.01 24.44
CA ALA A 83 0.04 12.70 23.60
C ALA A 83 -1.11 11.77 23.18
N VAL A 84 -0.78 10.54 22.76
CA VAL A 84 -1.77 9.51 22.40
C VAL A 84 -1.21 8.11 22.65
N ARG A 85 -2.10 7.15 22.97
CA ARG A 85 -1.79 5.74 23.12
C ARG A 85 -2.77 4.92 22.27
N ILE A 86 -2.25 3.97 21.49
CA ILE A 86 -3.01 3.19 20.51
C ILE A 86 -2.68 1.71 20.72
N GLU A 87 -3.65 0.92 21.14
CA GLU A 87 -3.52 -0.54 21.24
C GLU A 87 -3.80 -1.13 19.86
N GLY A 88 -2.85 -1.90 19.34
CA GLY A 88 -3.01 -2.62 18.08
C GLY A 88 -3.74 -3.95 18.29
N VAL A 89 -3.85 -4.72 17.22
CA VAL A 89 -4.54 -6.01 17.27
C VAL A 89 -3.69 -7.06 17.99
N ALA A 90 -4.33 -7.82 18.88
CA ALA A 90 -3.69 -8.95 19.53
C ALA A 90 -3.36 -10.04 18.50
N SER A 91 -2.14 -10.57 18.59
CA SER A 91 -1.72 -11.69 17.75
C SER A 91 -1.85 -13.00 18.50
N GLY A 92 -2.32 -14.04 17.81
CA GLY A 92 -2.26 -15.42 18.33
C GLY A 92 -0.86 -16.05 18.27
N TRP A 93 0.15 -15.29 17.85
CA TRP A 93 1.52 -15.77 17.63
C TRP A 93 2.42 -15.38 18.80
N GLU A 94 3.44 -16.20 19.07
CA GLU A 94 4.41 -15.94 20.14
C GLU A 94 5.31 -14.74 19.84
N THR A 95 5.57 -14.46 18.56
CA THR A 95 6.44 -13.36 18.13
C THR A 95 5.69 -12.03 18.14
N PRO A 96 6.22 -10.99 18.81
CA PRO A 96 5.66 -9.63 18.78
C PRO A 96 5.40 -9.12 17.37
N GLN A 97 4.20 -8.61 17.11
CA GLN A 97 3.77 -8.10 15.80
C GLN A 97 3.45 -6.61 15.89
N GLY A 98 4.41 -5.74 15.59
CA GLY A 98 4.17 -4.31 15.58
C GLY A 98 5.28 -3.52 14.91
N THR A 99 4.92 -2.59 14.04
CA THR A 99 5.86 -1.65 13.41
C THR A 99 5.42 -0.23 13.69
N ILE A 100 6.39 0.64 13.97
CA ILE A 100 6.20 2.08 14.03
C ILE A 100 7.09 2.78 13.01
N GLU A 101 6.54 3.79 12.36
CA GLU A 101 7.24 4.65 11.41
C GLU A 101 6.93 6.12 11.75
N ILE A 102 7.92 6.99 11.66
CA ILE A 102 7.73 8.44 11.75
C ILE A 102 7.99 9.06 10.38
N GLN A 103 6.98 9.74 9.84
CA GLN A 103 7.07 10.44 8.56
C GLN A 103 6.09 11.61 8.49
N GLU A 104 6.36 12.56 7.61
CA GLU A 104 5.39 13.60 7.25
C GLU A 104 4.28 12.98 6.40
N ILE A 105 3.02 13.16 6.80
CA ILE A 105 1.83 12.71 6.08
C ILE A 105 0.92 13.90 5.76
N ASP A 106 0.68 14.80 6.72
CA ASP A 106 -0.19 15.98 6.56
C ASP A 106 0.56 17.29 6.86
N PRO A 107 0.99 18.05 5.82
CA PRO A 107 1.74 19.30 5.99
C PRO A 107 0.90 20.44 6.58
N ALA A 108 -0.38 20.22 6.91
CA ALA A 108 -1.21 21.18 7.61
C ALA A 108 -0.88 21.32 9.11
N ASN A 109 0.02 20.50 9.65
CA ASN A 109 0.51 20.59 11.01
C ASN A 109 2.04 20.68 11.08
N ASP A 110 2.59 21.01 12.26
CA ASP A 110 4.03 21.32 12.45
C ASP A 110 4.86 20.10 12.90
N THR A 111 4.28 18.90 12.89
CA THR A 111 4.92 17.69 13.42
C THR A 111 4.73 16.50 12.48
N PRO A 112 5.74 15.62 12.33
CA PRO A 112 5.55 14.40 11.57
C PRO A 112 4.57 13.47 12.31
N GLU A 113 3.80 12.72 11.54
CA GLU A 113 2.92 11.67 12.02
C GLU A 113 3.68 10.42 12.46
N VAL A 114 2.98 9.58 13.24
CA VAL A 114 3.43 8.23 13.57
C VAL A 114 2.48 7.21 12.96
N VAL A 115 2.97 6.42 12.01
CA VAL A 115 2.26 5.25 11.50
C VAL A 115 2.52 4.09 12.45
N PHE A 116 1.45 3.38 12.81
CA PHE A 116 1.53 2.18 13.63
C PHE A 116 0.78 1.04 12.95
N THR A 117 1.49 -0.05 12.69
CA THR A 117 0.89 -1.27 12.14
C THR A 117 1.04 -2.43 13.11
N SER A 118 0.02 -3.28 13.17
CA SER A 118 0.02 -4.50 13.98
C SER A 118 -0.66 -5.63 13.22
N PHE A 119 -0.16 -6.86 13.41
CA PHE A 119 -0.61 -8.01 12.63
C PHE A 119 -1.28 -9.05 13.55
N SER A 120 -2.55 -9.35 13.27
CA SER A 120 -3.34 -10.30 14.06
C SER A 120 -2.89 -11.75 13.88
N GLY A 121 -2.17 -12.04 12.79
CA GLY A 121 -1.64 -13.36 12.51
C GLY A 121 -2.55 -14.24 11.64
N GLY A 122 -1.92 -15.07 10.81
CA GLY A 122 -2.57 -15.87 9.76
C GLY A 122 -1.74 -15.84 8.48
N ALA A 123 -2.04 -16.67 7.49
CA ALA A 123 -1.24 -16.71 6.26
C ALA A 123 -1.36 -15.41 5.44
N HIS A 124 -2.53 -14.75 5.50
CA HIS A 124 -2.86 -13.58 4.68
C HIS A 124 -3.66 -12.52 5.43
N CYS A 125 -3.92 -12.71 6.73
CA CYS A 125 -4.71 -11.81 7.56
C CYS A 125 -4.06 -11.64 8.93
N CYS A 126 -4.20 -10.50 9.61
CA CYS A 126 -4.68 -9.20 9.12
C CYS A 126 -3.80 -8.10 9.70
N THR A 127 -3.44 -7.13 8.88
CA THR A 127 -2.66 -5.95 9.28
C THR A 127 -3.61 -4.80 9.59
N GLN A 128 -3.64 -4.39 10.84
CA GLN A 128 -4.30 -3.16 11.28
C GLN A 128 -3.33 -1.99 11.13
N VAL A 129 -3.81 -0.87 10.60
CA VAL A 129 -3.02 0.35 10.38
C VAL A 129 -3.68 1.54 11.06
N HIS A 130 -2.88 2.26 11.85
CA HIS A 130 -3.25 3.49 12.53
C HIS A 130 -2.27 4.60 12.17
N VAL A 131 -2.75 5.85 12.23
CA VAL A 131 -1.91 7.05 12.18
C VAL A 131 -2.21 7.90 13.41
N ALA A 132 -1.19 8.12 14.24
CA ALA A 132 -1.22 9.18 15.23
C ALA A 132 -0.83 10.49 14.56
N SER A 133 -1.75 11.45 14.53
CA SER A 133 -1.56 12.77 13.91
C SER A 133 -2.08 13.88 14.80
N ALA A 134 -1.50 15.07 14.65
CA ALA A 134 -1.95 16.29 15.30
C ALA A 134 -2.92 17.06 14.40
N ASP A 135 -3.98 17.62 14.98
CA ASP A 135 -4.72 18.68 14.29
C ASP A 135 -3.92 19.99 14.25
N LYS A 136 -4.43 20.98 13.50
CA LYS A 136 -3.86 22.33 13.40
C LYS A 136 -3.67 23.07 14.75
N ASP A 137 -4.33 22.62 15.82
CA ASP A 137 -4.23 23.20 17.16
C ASP A 137 -3.23 22.41 18.04
N GLY A 138 -2.54 21.42 17.46
CA GLY A 138 -1.55 20.57 18.11
C GLY A 138 -2.14 19.43 18.94
N LYS A 139 -3.45 19.14 18.80
CA LYS A 139 -4.09 18.05 19.53
C LYS A 139 -3.92 16.74 18.77
N TRP A 140 -3.31 15.76 19.44
CA TRP A 140 -3.06 14.44 18.88
C TRP A 140 -4.28 13.53 18.99
N SER A 141 -4.49 12.72 17.96
CA SER A 141 -5.53 11.69 17.92
C SER A 141 -5.08 10.45 17.14
N ASP A 142 -5.74 9.34 17.41
CA ASP A 142 -5.68 8.12 16.60
C ASP A 142 -6.60 8.26 15.39
N VAL A 143 -6.05 8.06 14.20
CA VAL A 143 -6.77 7.89 12.95
C VAL A 143 -6.64 6.43 12.53
N GLU A 144 -7.69 5.63 12.77
CA GLU A 144 -7.75 4.26 12.29
C GLU A 144 -7.90 4.26 10.77
N ILE A 145 -6.89 3.75 10.06
CA ILE A 145 -6.92 3.61 8.60
C ILE A 145 -7.75 2.39 8.22
N GLY A 146 -7.59 1.30 8.97
CA GLY A 146 -8.42 0.10 8.87
C GLY A 146 -7.63 -1.20 8.97
N PHE A 147 -8.29 -2.28 8.54
CA PHE A 147 -7.72 -3.62 8.43
C PHE A 147 -7.52 -4.01 6.98
N PHE A 148 -6.38 -4.62 6.71
CA PHE A 148 -5.96 -5.00 5.38
C PHE A 148 -5.27 -6.37 5.44
N ASP A 149 -5.44 -7.16 4.39
CA ASP A 149 -4.72 -8.41 4.20
C ASP A 149 -3.24 -8.14 3.89
N GLY A 150 -2.42 -9.17 4.10
CA GLY A 150 -0.98 -9.12 3.85
C GLY A 150 -0.28 -8.04 4.66
N GLU A 151 0.65 -7.30 4.04
CA GLU A 151 1.41 -6.22 4.66
C GLU A 151 0.59 -4.94 4.91
N GLY A 152 -0.66 -4.91 4.46
CA GLY A 152 -1.55 -3.76 4.55
C GLY A 152 -1.29 -2.68 3.52
N GLY A 153 -0.22 -1.90 3.66
CA GLY A 153 0.10 -0.82 2.74
C GLY A 153 1.20 0.10 3.27
N SER A 154 1.45 1.21 2.59
CA SER A 154 2.46 2.19 3.00
C SER A 154 2.05 3.62 2.66
N PHE A 155 2.56 4.58 3.44
CA PHE A 155 2.35 6.01 3.17
C PHE A 155 3.45 6.54 2.23
N VAL A 156 3.04 7.11 1.10
CA VAL A 156 3.95 7.65 0.08
C VAL A 156 3.33 8.92 -0.50
N ASP A 157 4.11 9.98 -0.66
CA ASP A 157 3.70 11.14 -1.48
C ASP A 157 3.66 10.69 -2.96
N LEU A 158 2.46 10.34 -3.41
CA LEU A 158 2.27 9.67 -4.70
C LEU A 158 2.20 10.67 -5.86
N ASN A 159 1.87 11.93 -5.59
CA ASN A 159 1.66 12.96 -6.60
C ASN A 159 2.71 14.11 -6.53
N GLY A 160 3.58 14.12 -5.52
CA GLY A 160 4.63 15.10 -5.32
C GLY A 160 4.17 16.42 -4.69
N ASP A 161 3.02 16.46 -4.00
CA ASP A 161 2.47 17.68 -3.39
C ASP A 161 2.89 17.88 -1.93
N GLY A 162 3.62 16.93 -1.35
CA GLY A 162 4.09 16.95 0.02
C GLY A 162 3.09 16.37 1.05
N GLU A 163 1.90 15.96 0.63
CA GLU A 163 0.98 15.11 1.40
C GLU A 163 1.32 13.64 1.09
N ALA A 164 1.30 12.76 2.09
CA ALA A 164 1.51 11.33 1.85
C ALA A 164 0.17 10.58 1.80
N GLU A 165 -0.04 9.76 0.78
CA GLU A 165 -1.19 8.89 0.67
C GLU A 165 -0.86 7.47 1.15
N PHE A 166 -1.81 6.86 1.86
CA PHE A 166 -1.80 5.44 2.13
C PHE A 166 -2.11 4.68 0.84
N ARG A 167 -1.08 4.04 0.30
CA ARG A 167 -1.12 3.18 -0.87
C ARG A 167 -1.37 1.74 -0.46
N THR A 168 -2.48 1.18 -0.93
CA THR A 168 -2.84 -0.24 -0.77
C THR A 168 -3.61 -0.73 -2.01
N TYR A 169 -4.31 -1.84 -1.90
CA TYR A 169 -5.18 -2.43 -2.91
C TYR A 169 -6.56 -2.67 -2.33
N ASP A 170 -7.58 -2.66 -3.19
CA ASP A 170 -8.95 -2.96 -2.78
C ASP A 170 -9.07 -4.45 -2.38
N ASN A 171 -9.11 -4.69 -1.08
CA ASN A 171 -9.11 -6.02 -0.50
C ASN A 171 -10.38 -6.81 -0.83
N ALA A 172 -11.47 -6.14 -1.28
CA ALA A 172 -12.68 -6.83 -1.72
C ALA A 172 -12.43 -7.77 -2.92
N PHE A 173 -11.34 -7.57 -3.66
CA PHE A 173 -10.97 -8.38 -4.82
C PHE A 173 -10.20 -9.66 -4.45
N LEU A 174 -9.59 -9.69 -3.26
CA LEU A 174 -8.84 -10.84 -2.79
C LEU A 174 -9.85 -11.95 -2.44
N TYR A 175 -9.60 -13.16 -2.93
CA TYR A 175 -10.51 -14.31 -2.80
C TYR A 175 -11.85 -14.22 -3.54
N ALA A 176 -12.17 -13.09 -4.16
CA ALA A 176 -13.47 -12.90 -4.80
C ALA A 176 -13.67 -13.81 -6.02
N PHE A 177 -12.61 -14.00 -6.81
CA PHE A 177 -12.66 -14.77 -8.07
C PHE A 177 -11.52 -15.76 -8.24
N ASP A 178 -10.56 -15.82 -7.31
CA ASP A 178 -9.43 -16.76 -7.34
C ASP A 178 -8.78 -16.87 -5.95
N CYS A 179 -7.73 -17.67 -5.80
CA CYS A 179 -6.94 -17.70 -4.57
C CYS A 179 -6.30 -16.33 -4.25
N TYR A 180 -5.91 -16.07 -3.01
CA TYR A 180 -5.24 -14.82 -2.60
C TYR A 180 -4.10 -14.41 -3.53
N ALA A 181 -3.11 -15.30 -3.68
CA ALA A 181 -1.92 -15.06 -4.51
C ALA A 181 -2.22 -15.08 -6.02
N CYS A 182 -3.41 -15.54 -6.40
CA CYS A 182 -3.90 -15.63 -7.78
C CYS A 182 -4.75 -14.41 -8.16
N SER A 183 -5.16 -13.62 -7.17
CA SER A 183 -6.02 -12.45 -7.36
C SER A 183 -5.21 -11.24 -7.80
N SER A 184 -5.81 -10.41 -8.64
CA SER A 184 -5.34 -9.04 -8.87
C SER A 184 -6.39 -8.07 -8.35
N ALA A 185 -5.95 -6.90 -7.90
CA ALA A 185 -6.81 -5.89 -7.30
C ALA A 185 -6.47 -4.49 -7.84
N PRO A 186 -7.46 -3.60 -7.99
CA PRO A 186 -7.20 -2.20 -8.30
C PRO A 186 -6.49 -1.51 -7.12
N LEU A 187 -5.76 -0.46 -7.45
CA LEU A 187 -5.09 0.36 -6.43
C LEU A 187 -6.15 1.09 -5.60
N ALA A 188 -6.00 1.06 -4.28
CA ALA A 188 -6.80 1.83 -3.34
C ALA A 188 -5.89 2.83 -2.64
N LEU A 189 -6.29 4.10 -2.68
CA LEU A 189 -5.52 5.23 -2.17
C LEU A 189 -6.35 5.98 -1.14
N TYR A 190 -5.76 6.22 0.03
CA TYR A 190 -6.41 6.97 1.09
C TYR A 190 -5.53 8.11 1.57
N ALA A 191 -6.13 9.28 1.77
CA ALA A 191 -5.48 10.43 2.39
C ALA A 191 -5.96 10.57 3.84
N VAL A 192 -5.12 11.14 4.70
CA VAL A 192 -5.50 11.53 6.07
C VAL A 192 -5.67 13.04 6.11
N LYS A 193 -6.93 13.49 6.19
CA LYS A 193 -7.27 14.93 6.17
C LYS A 193 -7.99 15.31 7.44
N ALA A 194 -7.37 16.19 8.23
CA ALA A 194 -7.94 16.69 9.49
C ALA A 194 -8.44 15.55 10.39
N GLY A 195 -7.62 14.53 10.58
CA GLY A 195 -7.92 13.37 11.42
C GLY A 195 -8.94 12.38 10.83
N LYS A 196 -9.18 12.40 9.51
CA LYS A 196 -10.11 11.50 8.84
C LYS A 196 -9.50 10.85 7.62
N VAL A 197 -9.83 9.58 7.42
CA VAL A 197 -9.48 8.83 6.21
C VAL A 197 -10.42 9.24 5.08
N VAL A 198 -9.85 9.58 3.92
CA VAL A 198 -10.58 9.96 2.71
C VAL A 198 -10.12 9.06 1.57
N ASP A 199 -11.05 8.33 0.95
CA ASP A 199 -10.76 7.61 -0.30
C ASP A 199 -10.49 8.61 -1.43
N VAL A 200 -9.27 8.55 -1.96
CA VAL A 200 -8.79 9.39 -3.06
C VAL A 200 -8.45 8.58 -4.31
N SER A 201 -8.81 7.29 -4.35
CA SER A 201 -8.53 6.34 -5.45
C SER A 201 -9.10 6.78 -6.80
N ARG A 202 -10.02 7.74 -6.82
CA ARG A 202 -10.62 8.29 -8.06
C ARG A 202 -10.32 9.77 -8.27
N ASN A 203 -9.41 10.35 -7.49
CA ASN A 203 -8.97 11.72 -7.69
C ASN A 203 -8.06 11.78 -8.94
N PRO A 204 -8.37 12.64 -9.94
CA PRO A 204 -7.58 12.76 -11.16
C PRO A 204 -6.08 13.06 -10.95
N ALA A 205 -5.70 13.65 -9.81
CA ALA A 205 -4.30 13.88 -9.46
C ALA A 205 -3.46 12.59 -9.43
N PHE A 206 -4.08 11.44 -9.15
CA PHE A 206 -3.40 10.14 -9.07
C PHE A 206 -3.48 9.32 -10.36
N GLU A 207 -4.00 9.87 -11.47
CA GLU A 207 -4.01 9.17 -12.76
C GLU A 207 -2.62 8.60 -13.13
N PRO A 208 -1.50 9.33 -13.02
CA PRO A 208 -0.18 8.77 -13.33
C PRO A 208 0.19 7.54 -12.47
N VAL A 209 -0.28 7.48 -11.24
CA VAL A 209 -0.03 6.38 -10.30
C VAL A 209 -0.82 5.14 -10.71
N HIS A 210 -2.10 5.32 -11.05
CA HIS A 210 -2.94 4.26 -11.60
C HIS A 210 -2.39 3.72 -12.94
N ARG A 211 -1.89 4.61 -13.81
CA ARG A 211 -1.21 4.20 -15.06
C ARG A 211 0.02 3.34 -14.80
N ALA A 212 0.83 3.70 -13.81
CA ALA A 212 2.01 2.92 -13.43
C ALA A 212 1.62 1.56 -12.84
N TRP A 213 0.61 1.51 -11.97
CA TRP A 213 0.09 0.26 -11.42
C TRP A 213 -0.47 -0.66 -12.50
N LEU A 214 -1.29 -0.12 -13.40
CA LEU A 214 -1.84 -0.85 -14.53
C LEU A 214 -0.75 -1.44 -15.43
N ALA A 215 0.31 -0.68 -15.72
CA ALA A 215 1.42 -1.17 -16.53
C ALA A 215 2.16 -2.34 -15.86
N ASP A 216 2.31 -2.32 -14.54
CA ASP A 216 2.86 -3.43 -13.75
C ASP A 216 1.93 -4.66 -13.79
N MET A 217 0.61 -4.47 -13.64
CA MET A 217 -0.37 -5.55 -13.83
C MET A 217 -0.25 -6.21 -15.21
N GLU A 218 -0.18 -5.40 -16.28
CA GLU A 218 -0.08 -5.89 -17.66
C GLU A 218 1.26 -6.56 -17.95
N THR A 219 2.35 -6.11 -17.31
CA THR A 219 3.66 -6.76 -17.39
C THR A 219 3.61 -8.16 -16.76
N ARG A 220 3.03 -8.29 -15.56
CA ARG A 220 2.85 -9.59 -14.89
C ARG A 220 2.00 -10.55 -15.71
N LEU A 221 0.98 -10.05 -16.41
CA LEU A 221 0.17 -10.85 -17.33
C LEU A 221 1.00 -11.34 -18.52
N ALA A 222 1.83 -10.48 -19.12
CA ALA A 222 2.65 -10.84 -20.27
C ALA A 222 3.71 -11.91 -19.91
N GLU A 223 4.22 -11.87 -18.68
CA GLU A 223 5.16 -12.86 -18.14
C GLU A 223 4.46 -14.17 -17.73
N ALA A 224 3.18 -14.10 -17.37
CA ALA A 224 2.37 -15.26 -17.07
C ALA A 224 2.10 -16.07 -18.35
N THR A 225 2.85 -17.15 -18.55
CA THR A 225 2.49 -18.15 -19.55
C THR A 225 1.23 -18.88 -19.06
N ARG A 226 0.03 -18.49 -19.50
CA ARG A 226 -1.16 -19.37 -19.70
C ARG A 226 -2.51 -18.67 -19.49
N ASP A 227 -3.52 -19.34 -20.06
CA ASP A 227 -4.96 -19.46 -19.73
C ASP A 227 -5.67 -18.31 -19.02
N PHE A 228 -6.96 -18.15 -19.36
CA PHE A 228 -7.83 -17.14 -18.76
C PHE A 228 -7.81 -17.23 -17.22
N SER A 229 -7.46 -16.13 -16.53
CA SER A 229 -7.49 -16.02 -15.07
C SER A 229 -8.64 -15.10 -14.62
N PRO A 230 -9.69 -15.64 -13.98
CA PRO A 230 -10.77 -14.83 -13.40
C PRO A 230 -10.26 -13.82 -12.37
N GLY A 231 -9.31 -14.21 -11.51
CA GLY A 231 -8.72 -13.33 -10.50
C GLY A 231 -7.98 -12.14 -11.10
N PHE A 232 -7.21 -12.36 -12.16
CA PHE A 232 -6.50 -11.28 -12.87
C PHE A 232 -7.47 -10.31 -13.55
N PHE A 233 -8.37 -10.82 -14.40
CA PHE A 233 -9.25 -9.96 -15.19
C PHE A 233 -10.19 -9.13 -14.32
N THR A 234 -10.59 -9.64 -13.15
CA THR A 234 -11.45 -8.92 -12.20
C THR A 234 -10.77 -7.63 -11.72
N GLY A 235 -9.54 -7.73 -11.20
CA GLY A 235 -8.78 -6.56 -10.74
C GLY A 235 -8.39 -5.64 -11.89
N TRP A 236 -7.96 -6.19 -13.02
CA TRP A 236 -7.53 -5.40 -14.18
C TRP A 236 -8.67 -4.57 -14.77
N ILE A 237 -9.88 -5.13 -14.88
CA ILE A 237 -11.07 -4.36 -15.32
C ILE A 237 -11.39 -3.23 -14.35
N ALA A 238 -11.28 -3.48 -13.04
CA ALA A 238 -11.55 -2.45 -12.04
C ALA A 238 -10.54 -1.30 -12.09
N GLU A 239 -9.24 -1.61 -12.25
CA GLU A 239 -8.20 -0.61 -12.42
C GLU A 239 -8.40 0.21 -13.70
N LYS A 240 -8.70 -0.47 -14.81
CA LYS A 240 -9.08 0.17 -16.08
C LYS A 240 -10.33 1.04 -15.90
N ALA A 241 -11.29 0.64 -15.07
CA ALA A 241 -12.50 1.43 -14.83
C ALA A 241 -12.22 2.74 -14.08
N ILE A 242 -11.27 2.77 -13.12
CA ILE A 242 -10.79 4.02 -12.49
C ILE A 242 -10.27 4.99 -13.57
N LEU A 243 -9.53 4.46 -14.54
CA LEU A 243 -8.93 5.21 -15.66
C LEU A 243 -9.90 5.53 -16.81
N GLY A 244 -11.20 5.19 -16.67
CA GLY A 244 -12.21 5.42 -17.72
C GLY A 244 -12.17 4.43 -18.88
N GLU A 245 -11.40 3.35 -18.78
CA GLU A 245 -11.16 2.33 -19.81
C GLU A 245 -11.89 1.00 -19.54
N GLY A 246 -12.75 0.96 -18.51
CA GLY A 246 -13.40 -0.28 -18.06
C GLY A 246 -14.25 -0.98 -19.14
N PHE A 247 -14.83 -0.25 -20.09
CA PHE A 247 -15.60 -0.84 -21.18
C PHE A 247 -14.71 -1.61 -22.18
N GLU A 248 -13.59 -1.02 -22.59
CA GLU A 248 -12.63 -1.69 -23.48
C GLU A 248 -12.01 -2.92 -22.79
N ALA A 249 -11.71 -2.79 -21.50
CA ALA A 249 -11.24 -3.90 -20.69
C ALA A 249 -12.27 -5.04 -20.62
N TRP A 250 -13.55 -4.71 -20.48
CA TRP A 250 -14.64 -5.69 -20.49
C TRP A 250 -14.71 -6.48 -21.80
N GLU A 251 -14.67 -5.79 -22.95
CA GLU A 251 -14.69 -6.43 -24.27
C GLU A 251 -13.48 -7.34 -24.50
N THR A 252 -12.32 -6.92 -24.00
CA THR A 252 -11.08 -7.71 -24.03
C THR A 252 -11.24 -9.01 -23.23
N MET A 253 -11.77 -8.91 -22.00
CA MET A 253 -12.07 -10.06 -21.17
C MET A 253 -13.07 -11.00 -21.84
N MET A 254 -14.15 -10.48 -22.43
CA MET A 254 -15.17 -11.29 -23.12
C MET A 254 -14.60 -12.04 -24.33
N THR A 255 -13.61 -11.48 -25.01
CA THR A 255 -12.91 -12.15 -26.13
C THR A 255 -12.02 -13.29 -25.63
N ALA A 256 -11.38 -13.13 -24.47
CA ALA A 256 -10.54 -14.16 -23.86
C ALA A 256 -11.35 -15.25 -23.12
N TYR A 257 -12.55 -14.89 -22.66
CA TYR A 257 -13.42 -15.72 -21.84
C TYR A 257 -13.92 -16.95 -22.59
N ARG A 258 -13.82 -18.11 -21.94
CA ARG A 258 -14.22 -19.41 -22.49
C ARG A 258 -15.34 -20.01 -21.64
N GLY A 259 -16.58 -19.66 -21.95
CA GLY A 259 -17.73 -20.08 -21.14
C GLY A 259 -17.94 -21.59 -20.99
N TYR A 260 -17.34 -22.42 -21.86
CA TYR A 260 -17.38 -23.87 -21.70
C TYR A 260 -16.48 -24.40 -20.56
N ALA A 261 -15.49 -23.60 -20.14
CA ALA A 261 -14.58 -23.90 -19.05
C ALA A 261 -14.96 -23.14 -17.76
N ASP A 262 -16.04 -22.36 -17.79
CA ASP A 262 -16.54 -21.65 -16.63
C ASP A 262 -17.34 -22.60 -15.73
N GLU A 263 -16.79 -22.87 -14.56
CA GLU A 263 -17.47 -23.66 -13.54
C GLU A 263 -18.52 -22.84 -12.80
N GLY A 264 -18.59 -21.52 -12.97
CA GLY A 264 -19.55 -20.61 -12.35
C GLY A 264 -19.30 -20.33 -10.86
N PHE A 265 -19.92 -19.26 -10.36
CA PHE A 265 -19.76 -18.77 -8.99
C PHE A 265 -21.12 -18.74 -8.27
N GLU A 266 -21.16 -19.16 -7.01
CA GLU A 266 -22.35 -18.99 -6.17
C GLU A 266 -22.44 -17.54 -5.69
N SER A 267 -23.31 -16.76 -6.33
CA SER A 267 -23.40 -15.32 -6.09
C SER A 267 -24.84 -14.82 -6.01
N CYS A 268 -24.99 -13.59 -5.54
CA CYS A 268 -26.26 -12.90 -5.58
C CYS A 268 -26.54 -12.39 -7.01
N PRO A 269 -27.74 -12.61 -7.57
CA PRO A 269 -28.08 -12.09 -8.90
C PRO A 269 -28.14 -10.56 -9.00
N VAL A 270 -28.18 -9.87 -7.85
CA VAL A 270 -28.27 -8.41 -7.75
C VAL A 270 -27.25 -7.90 -6.74
N ALA A 271 -26.72 -6.69 -6.98
CA ALA A 271 -25.75 -6.05 -6.10
C ALA A 271 -26.44 -5.62 -4.81
N LYS A 272 -26.32 -6.44 -3.76
CA LYS A 272 -26.78 -6.11 -2.41
C LYS A 272 -25.84 -6.72 -1.35
N PRO A 273 -25.61 -6.04 -0.20
CA PRO A 273 -24.72 -6.54 0.84
C PRO A 273 -25.21 -7.85 1.49
N ASP A 274 -26.52 -7.94 1.76
CA ASP A 274 -27.13 -9.05 2.48
C ASP A 274 -27.91 -9.96 1.52
N CYS A 275 -27.23 -10.97 0.99
CA CYS A 275 -27.83 -12.01 0.16
C CYS A 275 -28.03 -13.30 0.95
N ALA A 276 -29.27 -13.68 1.21
CA ALA A 276 -29.56 -14.92 1.91
C ALA A 276 -29.19 -16.13 1.04
N ASP A 277 -28.77 -17.24 1.65
CA ASP A 277 -28.31 -18.43 0.92
C ASP A 277 -29.34 -18.97 -0.07
N ASN A 278 -30.63 -18.86 0.25
CA ASN A 278 -31.73 -19.28 -0.64
C ASN A 278 -31.96 -18.35 -1.84
N GLU A 279 -31.34 -17.17 -1.86
CA GLU A 279 -31.38 -16.21 -2.97
C GLU A 279 -30.15 -16.33 -3.89
N ARG A 280 -29.07 -16.95 -3.42
CA ARG A 280 -27.84 -17.18 -4.19
C ARG A 280 -28.09 -18.15 -5.33
N ARG A 281 -27.43 -17.91 -6.46
CA ARG A 281 -27.51 -18.74 -7.66
C ARG A 281 -26.11 -18.93 -8.22
N LYS A 282 -25.94 -20.06 -8.88
CA LYS A 282 -24.79 -20.29 -9.75
C LYS A 282 -24.87 -19.40 -10.99
N LEU A 283 -23.96 -18.44 -11.10
CA LEU A 283 -23.86 -17.49 -12.20
C LEU A 283 -22.56 -17.67 -12.96
N SER A 284 -22.52 -17.22 -14.21
CA SER A 284 -21.27 -17.20 -14.98
C SER A 284 -20.27 -16.21 -14.38
N TYR A 285 -18.99 -16.35 -14.73
CA TYR A 285 -17.95 -15.38 -14.35
C TYR A 285 -18.33 -13.95 -14.75
N PRO A 286 -18.68 -13.64 -16.03
CA PRO A 286 -19.06 -12.27 -16.40
C PRO A 286 -20.30 -11.75 -15.65
N ASP A 287 -21.32 -12.59 -15.44
CA ASP A 287 -22.53 -12.15 -14.71
C ASP A 287 -22.21 -11.82 -13.25
N THR A 288 -21.40 -12.66 -12.61
CA THR A 288 -20.95 -12.47 -11.23
C THR A 288 -20.07 -11.23 -11.11
N LEU A 289 -19.10 -11.07 -12.02
CA LEU A 289 -18.20 -9.92 -12.06
C LEU A 289 -18.98 -8.61 -12.21
N LYS A 290 -19.98 -8.58 -13.10
CA LYS A 290 -20.80 -7.38 -13.30
C LYS A 290 -21.52 -6.96 -12.03
N VAL A 291 -22.08 -7.90 -11.28
CA VAL A 291 -22.72 -7.62 -9.99
C VAL A 291 -21.69 -7.11 -8.97
N PHE A 292 -20.56 -7.80 -8.87
CA PHE A 292 -19.48 -7.44 -7.96
C PHE A 292 -18.94 -6.03 -8.22
N LEU A 293 -18.57 -5.71 -9.47
CA LEU A 293 -18.04 -4.38 -9.82
C LEU A 293 -19.07 -3.26 -9.60
N LYS A 294 -20.37 -3.53 -9.75
CA LYS A 294 -21.42 -2.57 -9.39
C LYS A 294 -21.50 -2.35 -7.89
N GLN A 295 -21.43 -3.43 -7.11
CA GLN A 295 -21.44 -3.35 -5.65
C GLN A 295 -20.24 -2.58 -5.10
N GLN A 296 -19.06 -2.77 -5.70
CA GLN A 296 -17.82 -2.09 -5.33
C GLN A 296 -17.65 -0.71 -6.00
N GLY A 297 -18.63 -0.25 -6.80
CA GLY A 297 -18.61 1.09 -7.41
C GLY A 297 -17.62 1.28 -8.57
N TYR A 298 -17.17 0.21 -9.23
CA TYR A 298 -16.33 0.26 -10.45
C TYR A 298 -17.14 0.28 -11.74
N LEU A 299 -18.42 -0.10 -11.69
CA LEU A 299 -19.36 0.06 -12.79
C LEU A 299 -20.55 0.90 -12.34
N GLN A 300 -20.93 1.90 -13.15
CA GLN A 300 -22.16 2.65 -12.93
C GLN A 300 -23.39 1.78 -13.29
N GLY A 301 -24.50 2.09 -12.61
CA GLY A 301 -25.78 1.37 -12.69
C GLY A 301 -26.39 1.31 -14.08
#